data_AF-A0A0C9YI40-F1
#
_entry.id   AF-A0A0C9YI40-F1
#
_cell.length_a   1.000
_cell.length_b   1.000
_cell.length_c   1.000
_cell.angle_alpha   90.00
_cell.angle_beta   90.00
_cell.angle_gamma   90.00
#
_symmetry.space_group_name_H-M   'P 1'
#
loop_
_entity.id
_entity.type
_entity.pdbx_description
1 polymer ?
#
loop_
_entity_poly.entity_id
_entity_poly.type
_entity_poly.pdbx_seq_one_letter_code
_entity_poly.pdbx_strand_id
1 'polypeptide(L)'
;WSDTDTTTLLNLVAAHKALAGEGLNFKVVFWNTVAAHLGNPSKGAPKTGRACKDEWKRLRKTYDAIDQHCGRSGFMYSLQLGANVGLKNEHLWNAFIRV
;
A
#
# COMPACT_ATOMS: atom_id res chain seq x y z
N TRP A 1 -0.85 0.82 -12.89
CA TRP A 1 -0.02 -0.04 -12.05
C TRP A 1 -0.59 -1.44 -12.14
N SER A 2 0.20 -2.37 -12.68
CA SER A 2 -0.16 -3.79 -12.67
C SER A 2 0.23 -4.42 -11.33
N ASP A 3 -0.28 -5.62 -11.04
CA ASP A 3 0.10 -6.37 -9.82
C ASP A 3 1.60 -6.66 -9.78
N THR A 4 2.21 -6.94 -10.94
CA THR A 4 3.66 -7.11 -11.08
C THR A 4 4.42 -5.84 -10.73
N ASP A 5 3.95 -4.68 -11.19
CA ASP A 5 4.55 -3.38 -10.85
C ASP A 5 4.48 -3.11 -9.35
N THR A 6 3.30 -3.32 -8.77
CA THR A 6 3.03 -3.11 -7.35
C THR A 6 3.92 -4.01 -6.50
N THR A 7 3.99 -5.30 -6.84
CA THR A 7 4.85 -6.28 -6.16
C THR A 7 6.32 -5.90 -6.25
N THR A 8 6.78 -5.48 -7.43
CA THR A 8 8.16 -5.05 -7.65
C THR A 8 8.49 -3.81 -6.81
N LEU A 9 7.60 -2.82 -6.78
CA LEU A 9 7.75 -1.63 -5.95
C LEU A 9 7.85 -1.99 -4.46
N LEU A 10 6.95 -2.84 -3.95
CA LEU A 10 6.95 -3.26 -2.55
C LEU A 10 8.23 -4.03 -2.19
N ASN A 11 8.70 -4.93 -3.06
CA ASN A 11 9.95 -5.66 -2.86
C ASN A 11 11.16 -4.72 -2.79
N LEU A 12 11.23 -3.71 -3.67
CA LEU A 12 12.31 -2.72 -3.67
C LEU A 12 12.29 -1.87 -2.39
N VAL A 13 11.10 -1.45 -1.94
CA VAL A 13 10.93 -0.72 -0.67
C VAL A 13 11.37 -1.59 0.52
N ALA A 14 10.98 -2.86 0.56
CA ALA A 14 11.35 -3.78 1.63
C ALA A 14 12.87 -4.04 1.67
N ALA A 15 13.47 -4.32 0.52
CA ALA A 15 14.91 -4.58 0.40
C ALA A 15 15.78 -3.38 0.80
N HIS A 16 15.27 -2.16 0.60
CA HIS A 16 16.00 -0.92 0.88
C HIS A 16 15.48 -0.18 2.12
N LYS A 17 14.70 -0.84 2.98
CA LYS A 17 14.09 -0.22 4.18
C LYS A 17 15.09 0.55 5.04
N ALA A 18 16.33 0.06 5.13
CA ALA A 18 17.42 0.72 5.89
C ALA A 18 17.83 2.09 5.33
N LEU A 19 17.55 2.38 4.06
CA LEU A 19 17.78 3.70 3.44
C LEU A 19 16.69 4.71 3.77
N ALA A 20 15.56 4.24 4.31
CA ALA A 20 14.45 5.09 4.68
C ALA A 20 14.73 5.77 6.02
N GLY A 21 14.48 7.07 6.10
CA GLY A 21 14.48 7.77 7.39
C GLY A 21 13.27 7.39 8.25
N GLU A 22 13.08 8.13 9.33
CA GLU A 22 11.88 8.00 10.16
C GLU A 22 10.60 8.06 9.32
N GLY A 23 9.68 7.15 9.64
CA GLY A 23 8.41 7.04 8.92
C GLY A 23 8.54 6.56 7.47
N LEU A 24 9.59 5.82 7.10
CA LEU A 24 9.79 5.27 5.74
C LEU A 24 9.83 6.34 4.64
N ASN A 25 10.46 7.48 4.94
CA ASN A 25 10.64 8.57 3.99
C ASN A 25 11.93 8.37 3.17
N PHE A 26 11.78 7.88 1.94
CA PHE A 26 12.89 7.70 1.02
C PHE A 26 13.22 8.98 0.24
N LYS A 27 14.52 9.20 0.00
CA LYS A 27 15.04 10.31 -0.81
C LYS A 27 14.63 10.17 -2.29
N VAL A 28 14.65 11.28 -3.03
CA VAL A 28 14.32 11.33 -4.48
C VAL A 28 15.15 10.33 -5.29
N VAL A 29 16.44 10.17 -4.96
CA VAL A 29 17.35 9.25 -5.66
C VAL A 29 16.82 7.82 -5.64
N PHE A 30 16.33 7.35 -4.50
CA PHE A 30 15.74 6.01 -4.38
C PHE A 30 14.55 5.85 -5.35
N TRP A 31 13.65 6.82 -5.39
CA TRP A 31 12.48 6.75 -6.25
C TRP A 31 12.83 6.77 -7.75
N ASN A 32 13.89 7.49 -8.13
CA ASN A 32 14.40 7.46 -9.50
C ASN A 32 14.99 6.08 -9.85
N THR A 33 15.68 5.43 -8.92
CA THR A 33 16.16 4.05 -9.10
C THR A 33 15.00 3.06 -9.24
N VAL A 34 13.95 3.19 -8.42
CA VAL A 34 12.74 2.36 -8.52
C VAL A 34 12.06 2.54 -9.88
N ALA A 35 11.91 3.79 -10.34
CA ALA A 35 11.37 4.11 -11.65
C ALA A 35 12.16 3.46 -12.80
N ALA A 36 13.50 3.52 -12.73
CA ALA A 36 14.36 2.86 -13.71
C ALA A 36 14.19 1.34 -13.72
N HIS A 37 14.01 0.72 -12.55
CA HIS A 37 13.76 -0.72 -12.42
C HIS A 37 12.40 -1.15 -12.99
N LEU A 38 11.35 -0.37 -12.73
CA LEU A 38 10.00 -0.65 -13.23
C LEU A 38 9.87 -0.40 -14.73
N GLY A 39 10.72 0.47 -15.28
CA GLY A 39 10.69 0.89 -16.66
C GLY A 39 9.41 1.64 -17.04
N ASN A 40 9.38 2.11 -18.28
CA ASN A 40 8.17 2.71 -18.83
C ASN A 40 7.18 1.62 -19.24
N PRO A 41 5.87 1.78 -18.90
CA PRO A 41 4.87 0.83 -19.32
C PRO A 41 4.65 0.91 -20.84
N SER A 42 4.22 -0.19 -21.44
CA SER A 42 3.83 -0.23 -22.86
C SER A 42 2.54 0.55 -23.16
N LYS A 43 1.72 0.82 -22.13
CA LYS A 43 0.50 1.64 -22.18
C LYS A 43 0.36 2.50 -20.92
N GLY A 44 -0.18 3.71 -21.09
CA GLY A 44 -0.44 4.64 -19.99
C GLY A 44 0.72 5.60 -19.71
N ALA A 45 0.62 6.34 -18.61
CA ALA A 45 1.59 7.36 -18.24
C ALA A 45 2.94 6.75 -17.75
N PRO A 46 4.08 7.41 -18.01
CA PRO A 46 5.39 6.98 -17.52
C PRO A 46 5.46 6.82 -16.00
N LYS A 47 6.14 5.78 -15.52
CA LYS A 47 6.38 5.52 -14.10
C LYS A 47 7.58 6.33 -13.62
N THR A 48 7.44 7.64 -13.56
CA THR A 48 8.49 8.53 -13.01
C THR A 48 8.77 8.23 -11.54
N GLY A 49 9.91 8.70 -11.01
CA GLY A 49 10.20 8.58 -9.57
C GLY A 49 9.10 9.20 -8.70
N ARG A 50 8.52 10.33 -9.14
CA ARG A 50 7.36 10.93 -8.47
C ARG A 50 6.15 9.99 -8.47
N ALA A 51 5.83 9.38 -9.62
CA ALA A 51 4.73 8.43 -9.71
C ALA A 51 4.94 7.22 -8.78
N CYS A 52 6.16 6.70 -8.69
CA CYS A 52 6.50 5.60 -7.76
C CYS A 52 6.31 6.01 -6.29
N LYS A 53 6.73 7.22 -5.92
CA LYS A 53 6.53 7.76 -4.58
C LYS A 53 5.04 7.93 -4.24
N ASP A 54 4.26 8.44 -5.18
CA ASP A 54 2.81 8.65 -5.00
C ASP A 54 2.06 7.32 -4.90
N GLU A 55 2.49 6.31 -5.67
CA GLU A 55 2.02 4.93 -5.58
C GLU A 55 2.28 4.33 -4.20
N TRP A 56 3.52 4.41 -3.72
CA TRP A 56 3.91 3.95 -2.38
C TRP A 56 3.04 4.57 -1.29
N LYS A 57 2.84 5.90 -1.35
CA LYS A 57 1.98 6.61 -0.38
C LYS A 57 0.55 6.08 -0.39
N ARG A 58 -0.01 5.81 -1.57
CA ARG A 58 -1.36 5.28 -1.69
C ARG A 58 -1.44 3.87 -1.11
N LEU A 59 -0.52 2.98 -1.47
CA LEU A 59 -0.47 1.61 -0.95
C LEU A 59 -0.37 1.58 0.57
N ARG A 60 0.50 2.41 1.14
CA ARG A 60 0.65 2.52 2.59
C ARG A 60 -0.61 3.05 3.27
N LYS A 61 -1.25 4.06 2.70
CA LYS A 61 -2.53 4.57 3.24
C LYS A 61 -3.61 3.48 3.24
N THR A 62 -3.69 2.67 2.19
CA THR A 62 -4.60 1.52 2.15
C THR A 62 -4.25 0.49 3.22
N TYR A 63 -2.98 0.15 3.37
CA TYR A 63 -2.52 -0.78 4.41
C TYR A 63 -2.86 -0.26 5.82
N ASP A 64 -2.53 0.99 6.12
CA ASP A 64 -2.79 1.61 7.42
C ASP A 64 -4.30 1.61 7.73
N ALA A 65 -5.16 1.83 6.73
CA ALA A 65 -6.61 1.75 6.91
C ALA A 65 -7.11 0.32 7.20
N ILE A 66 -6.54 -0.69 6.53
CA ILE A 66 -6.85 -2.10 6.79
C ILE A 66 -6.35 -2.51 8.17
N ASP A 67 -5.13 -2.13 8.53
CA ASP A 67 -4.52 -2.43 9.83
C ASP A 67 -5.31 -1.77 10.98
N GLN A 68 -5.66 -0.49 10.84
CA GLN A 68 -6.51 0.22 11.79
C GLN A 68 -7.89 -0.43 11.92
N HIS A 69 -8.47 -0.88 10.80
CA HIS A 69 -9.72 -1.61 10.83
C HIS A 69 -9.55 -2.89 11.65
N CYS A 70 -8.61 -3.77 11.28
CA CYS A 70 -8.35 -5.02 11.99
C CYS A 70 -8.06 -4.85 13.49
N GLY A 71 -7.25 -3.85 13.84
CA GLY A 71 -6.85 -3.59 15.23
C GLY A 71 -7.98 -3.03 16.11
N ARG A 72 -9.00 -2.38 15.54
CA ARG A 72 -10.08 -1.73 16.30
C ARG A 72 -11.40 -2.50 16.30
N SER A 73 -11.69 -3.20 15.21
CA SER A 73 -13.03 -3.73 14.98
C SER A 73 -13.17 -5.21 15.35
N GLY A 74 -12.07 -5.90 15.70
CA GLY A 74 -12.06 -7.34 15.94
C GLY A 74 -12.27 -8.18 14.67
N PHE A 75 -12.33 -7.54 13.50
CA PHE A 75 -12.41 -8.23 12.22
C PHE A 75 -11.04 -8.73 11.79
N MET A 76 -10.96 -10.02 11.44
CA MET A 76 -9.82 -10.54 10.67
C MET A 76 -9.99 -10.14 9.21
N TYR A 77 -9.07 -9.34 8.68
CA TYR A 77 -8.91 -9.22 7.23
C TYR A 77 -8.26 -10.51 6.70
N SER A 78 -8.84 -11.08 5.66
CA SER A 78 -8.24 -12.20 4.93
C SER A 78 -8.07 -11.83 3.46
N LEU A 79 -7.06 -12.40 2.81
CA LEU A 79 -6.86 -12.20 1.37
C LEU A 79 -8.04 -12.72 0.54
N GLN A 80 -8.76 -13.73 1.03
CA GLN A 80 -9.87 -14.36 0.31
C GLN A 80 -11.20 -13.62 0.49
N LEU A 81 -11.52 -13.18 1.70
CA LEU A 81 -12.83 -12.61 2.05
C LEU A 81 -12.77 -11.10 2.34
N GLY A 82 -11.59 -10.49 2.25
CA GLY A 82 -11.37 -9.11 2.67
C GLY A 82 -11.70 -8.92 4.15
N ALA A 83 -12.41 -7.84 4.47
CA ALA A 83 -12.94 -7.59 5.82
C ALA A 83 -14.08 -8.55 6.23
N ASN A 84 -14.57 -9.41 5.33
CA ASN A 84 -15.62 -10.41 5.59
C ASN A 84 -16.84 -9.84 6.35
N VAL A 85 -17.28 -8.63 5.99
CA VAL A 85 -18.42 -7.96 6.62
C VAL A 85 -19.70 -8.62 6.15
N GLY A 86 -20.31 -9.42 7.03
CA GLY A 86 -21.62 -10.04 6.83
C GLY A 86 -22.57 -9.76 7.99
N LEU A 87 -23.81 -10.25 7.90
CA LEU A 87 -24.87 -10.04 8.89
C LEU A 87 -24.44 -10.33 10.34
N LYS A 88 -23.60 -11.35 10.54
CA LYS A 88 -23.10 -11.72 11.88
C LYS A 88 -22.15 -10.68 12.49
N ASN A 89 -21.53 -9.84 11.66
CA ASN A 89 -20.44 -8.95 12.03
C ASN A 89 -20.84 -7.47 11.82
N GLU A 90 -22.05 -7.21 11.32
CA GLU A 90 -22.54 -5.88 10.95
C GLU A 90 -22.49 -4.88 12.12
N HIS A 91 -22.76 -5.35 13.34
CA HIS A 91 -22.67 -4.54 14.55
C HIS A 91 -21.27 -3.96 14.79
N LEU A 92 -20.21 -4.71 14.47
CA LEU A 92 -18.82 -4.26 14.57
C LEU A 92 -18.50 -3.20 13.50
N TRP A 93 -19.06 -3.33 12.29
CA TRP A 93 -18.94 -2.32 11.23
C TRP A 93 -19.64 -1.01 11.62
N ASN A 94 -20.86 -1.11 12.14
CA ASN A 94 -21.63 0.04 12.62
C ASN A 94 -20.96 0.76 13.79
N ALA A 95 -20.27 0.03 14.67
CA ALA A 95 -19.44 0.63 15.72
C ALA A 95 -18.23 1.36 15.13
N PHE A 96 -17.56 0.78 14.12
CA PHE A 96 -16.38 1.36 13.48
C PHE A 96 -16.68 2.69 12.75
N ILE A 97 -17.75 2.77 11.96
CA ILE A 97 -18.08 3.98 11.18
C ILE A 97 -18.60 5.16 12.03
N ARG A 98 -18.94 4.91 13.29
CA ARG A 98 -19.46 5.94 14.22
C ARG A 98 -18.35 6.65 15.03
N VAL A 99 -17.10 6.22 14.87
CA VAL A 99 -15.89 6.82 15.50
C VAL A 99 -15.20 7.74 14.51
#